data_AF-A0A4S3LQM6-F1
#
_entry.id   AF-A0A4S3LQM6-F1
#
_cell.length_a   1.000
_cell.length_b   1.000
_cell.length_c   1.000
_cell.angle_alpha   90.00
_cell.angle_beta   90.00
_cell.angle_gamma   90.00
#
_symmetry.space_group_name_H-M   'P 1'
#
loop_
_entity.id
_entity.type
_entity.pdbx_description
1 polymer ?
#
loop_
_entity_poly.entity_id
_entity_poly.type
_entity_poly.pdbx_seq_one_letter_code
_entity_poly.pdbx_strand_id
1 'polypeptide(L)' 'MSVKTFTEEFKIEAVKQITEQGAPVSEVSSRLGVSTNSLYAWVKRYQKPEPQRKQDDAL' A
#
# COMPACT_ATOMS: atom_id res chain seq x y z
N MET A 1 16.97 3.56 13.48
CA MET A 1 15.88 4.13 12.66
C MET A 1 14.63 3.30 12.88
N SER A 2 13.69 3.76 13.70
CA SER A 2 12.43 3.03 13.93
C SER A 2 11.57 3.14 12.68
N VAL A 3 11.52 2.05 11.90
CA VAL A 3 10.58 1.92 10.78
C VAL A 3 9.19 2.07 11.39
N LYS A 4 8.47 3.16 11.09
CA LYS A 4 7.05 3.26 11.42
C LYS A 4 6.34 2.17 10.60
N THR A 5 6.17 1.00 11.20
CA THR A 5 5.53 -0.15 10.58
C THR A 5 4.04 0.11 10.53
N PHE A 6 3.55 0.55 9.37
CA PHE A 6 2.12 0.52 9.07
C PHE A 6 1.66 -0.94 9.08
N THR A 7 0.59 -1.23 9.80
CA THR A 7 -0.01 -2.57 9.87
C THR A 7 -0.44 -3.01 8.47
N GLU A 8 -0.47 -4.33 8.25
CA GLU A 8 -0.85 -4.88 6.96
C GLU A 8 -2.30 -4.50 6.60
N GLU A 9 -3.19 -4.49 7.59
CA GLU A 9 -4.59 -4.05 7.46
C GLU A 9 -4.68 -2.62 6.93
N PHE A 10 -3.87 -1.70 7.48
CA PHE A 10 -3.85 -0.31 7.03
C PHE A 10 -3.41 -0.18 5.57
N LYS A 11 -2.42 -0.97 5.13
CA LYS A 11 -1.96 -0.99 3.74
C LYS A 11 -3.04 -1.54 2.81
N ILE A 12 -3.74 -2.60 3.23
CA ILE A 12 -4.82 -3.21 2.45
C ILE A 12 -5.99 -2.25 2.29
N GLU A 13 -6.42 -1.58 3.36
CA GLU A 13 -7.48 -0.57 3.28
C GLU A 13 -7.11 0.59 2.36
N ALA A 14 -5.88 1.10 2.47
CA ALA A 14 -5.42 2.18 1.59
C ALA A 14 -5.38 1.75 0.12
N VAL A 15 -4.92 0.52 -0.17
CA VAL A 15 -4.93 -0.02 -1.54
C VAL A 15 -6.36 -0.23 -2.03
N LYS A 16 -7.26 -0.76 -1.19
CA LYS A 16 -8.68 -0.94 -1.55
C LYS A 16 -9.36 0.38 -1.87
N GLN A 17 -9.10 1.45 -1.15
CA GLN A 17 -9.64 2.78 -1.51
C GLN A 17 -9.16 3.21 -2.90
N ILE A 18 -7.91 2.92 -3.26
CA ILE A 18 -7.39 3.27 -4.59
C ILE A 18 -7.97 2.35 -5.68
N THR A 19 -8.04 1.04 -5.45
CA THR A 19 -8.41 0.06 -6.49
C THR A 19 -9.91 -0.22 -6.57
N GLU A 20 -10.62 -0.26 -5.45
CA GLU A 20 -12.06 -0.55 -5.38
C GLU A 20 -12.88 0.74 -5.46
N GLN A 21 -12.49 1.81 -4.75
CA GLN A 21 -13.20 3.09 -4.79
C GLN A 21 -12.72 4.02 -5.90
N GLY A 22 -11.61 3.69 -6.58
CA GLY A 22 -11.02 4.53 -7.62
C GLY A 22 -10.47 5.86 -7.10
N ALA A 23 -10.20 5.97 -5.80
CA ALA A 23 -9.71 7.20 -5.19
C ALA A 23 -8.29 7.52 -5.69
N PRO A 24 -7.99 8.79 -6.00
CA PRO A 24 -6.66 9.17 -6.44
C PRO A 24 -5.63 9.01 -5.30
N VAL A 25 -4.45 8.49 -5.65
CA VAL A 25 -3.38 8.20 -4.68
C VAL A 25 -2.97 9.46 -3.89
N SER A 26 -3.02 10.64 -4.51
CA SER A 26 -2.75 11.92 -3.86
C SER A 26 -3.74 12.26 -2.75
N GLU A 27 -5.03 11.97 -2.94
CA GLU A 27 -6.08 12.21 -1.96
C GLU A 27 -5.95 11.23 -0.79
N VAL A 28 -5.75 9.94 -1.08
CA VAL A 28 -5.50 8.92 -0.06
C VAL A 28 -4.22 9.23 0.73
N SER A 29 -3.17 9.69 0.06
CA SER A 29 -1.91 10.16 0.66
C SER A 29 -2.15 11.32 1.64
N SER A 30 -2.86 12.35 1.19
CA SER A 30 -3.15 13.53 2.02
C SER A 30 -4.08 13.20 3.19
N ARG A 31 -5.06 12.31 2.99
CA ARG A 31 -6.04 11.92 4.01
C ARG A 31 -5.43 11.02 5.09
N LEU A 32 -4.62 10.04 4.69
CA LEU A 32 -4.01 9.08 5.60
C LEU A 32 -2.65 9.55 6.15
N GLY A 33 -2.11 10.67 5.66
CA GLY A 33 -0.80 11.19 6.07
C GLY A 33 0.37 10.30 5.67
N VAL A 34 0.19 9.46 4.64
CA VAL A 34 1.21 8.56 4.12
C VAL A 34 1.83 9.12 2.86
N SER A 35 3.09 8.78 2.61
CA SER A 35 3.74 9.17 1.36
C SER A 35 3.08 8.48 0.17
N THR A 36 2.87 9.24 -0.91
CA THR A 36 2.32 8.74 -2.17
C THR A 36 3.17 7.60 -2.73
N ASN A 37 4.50 7.66 -2.51
CA ASN A 37 5.44 6.62 -2.90
C ASN A 37 5.18 5.28 -2.18
N SER A 38 4.89 5.32 -0.87
CA SER A 38 4.50 4.12 -0.11
C SER A 38 3.21 3.52 -0.64
N LEU A 39 2.22 4.36 -0.96
CA LEU A 39 0.96 3.89 -1.54
C LEU A 39 1.16 3.22 -2.90
N TYR A 40 1.98 3.79 -3.80
CA TYR A 40 2.32 3.13 -5.07
C TYR A 40 3.02 1.79 -4.86
N ALA A 41 3.94 1.70 -3.89
CA ALA A 41 4.59 0.43 -3.55
C ALA A 41 3.59 -0.61 -3.04
N TRP A 42 2.63 -0.20 -2.20
CA TRP A 42 1.57 -1.10 -1.71
C TRP A 42 0.64 -1.52 -2.83
N VAL A 43 0.12 -0.58 -3.64
CA VAL A 43 -0.73 -0.92 -4.79
C VAL A 43 0.00 -1.93 -5.68
N LYS A 44 1.27 -1.71 -6.01
CA LYS A 44 2.06 -2.67 -6.82
C LYS A 44 2.21 -4.05 -6.16
N ARG A 45 2.39 -4.11 -4.83
CA ARG A 45 2.50 -5.35 -4.05
C ARG A 45 1.16 -6.08 -3.95
N TYR A 46 0.06 -5.34 -3.85
CA TYR A 46 -1.27 -5.86 -3.61
C TYR A 46 -2.10 -6.09 -4.90
N GLN A 47 -1.77 -5.42 -6.01
CA GLN A 47 -2.41 -5.57 -7.32
C GLN A 47 -1.99 -6.86 -8.06
N LYS A 48 -0.86 -7.47 -7.69
CA LYS A 48 -0.45 -8.79 -8.24
C LYS A 48 -1.16 -9.92 -7.49
N PRO A 49 -1.65 -10.98 -8.17
CA PRO A 49 -2.21 -12.14 -7.51
C PRO A 49 -1.16 -12.84 -6.63
N GLU A 50 -1.63 -13.47 -5.55
CA GLU A 50 -0.89 -14.09 -4.43
C GLU A 50 0.39 -14.89 -4.75
N PRO A 51 0.56 -15.66 -5.85
CA PRO A 51 1.74 -16.54 -5.98
C PRO A 51 3.11 -15.82 -6.07
N GLN A 52 3.15 -14.49 -6.25
CA GLN A 52 4.41 -13.74 -6.33
C GLN A 52 4.76 -12.94 -5.06
N ARG A 53 3.89 -12.89 -4.03
CA ARG A 53 4.11 -12.03 -2.85
C ARG A 53 5.24 -12.50 -1.91
N LYS A 54 5.65 -13.77 -1.98
CA LYS A 54 6.64 -14.36 -1.05
C LYS A 54 8.12 -14.08 -1.37
N GLN A 55 8.46 -13.39 -2.47
CA GLN A 55 9.88 -13.19 -2.83
C GLN A 55 10.51 -11.87 -2.32
N ASP A 56 9.72 -10.89 -1.90
CA ASP A 56 10.24 -9.54 -1.56
C ASP A 56 10.55 -9.34 -0.06
N ASP A 57 10.21 -10.30 0.80
CA ASP A 57 10.44 -10.23 2.27
C ASP A 57 11.66 -11.04 2.73
N ALA A 58 12.46 -11.57 1.79
CA ALA A 58 13.57 -12.50 2.06
C ALA A 58 14.95 -11.98 1.62
N LEU A 59 15.14 -10.67 1.40
CA LEU A 59 16.44 -10.07 1.10
C LEU A 59 16.78 -8.91 2.04
#